data_AF-A0A351J790-F1
#
_entry.id   AF-A0A351J790-F1
#
_cell.length_a   1.000
_cell.length_b   1.000
_cell.length_c   1.000
_cell.angle_alpha   90.00
_cell.angle_beta   90.00
_cell.angle_gamma   90.00
#
_symmetry.space_group_name_H-M   'P 1'
#
loop_
_entity.id
_entity.type
_entity.pdbx_description
1 polymer ?
#
loop_
_entity_poly.entity_id
_entity_poly.type
_entity_poly.pdbx_seq_one_letter_code
_entity_poly.pdbx_strand_id
1 'polypeptide(L)'
;MTATIIPDLPVFVVIAPLFVAFVLPTFARRMRLVEALVILVGILGFLGALYLASLVFAQKGSPLIYSLGGWQAPWGIELKAGNLGALFLLVVTGVSLPVSLFAKGNLAQEVGGKERSARFYVLYLLLGGALAGMAVTNDLFNVFVLVEVVTLSCCGLV
;
A
#
# COMPACT_ATOMS: atom_id res chain seq x y z
N MET A 1 -17.15 15.99 10.42
CA MET A 1 -16.59 15.50 9.14
C MET A 1 -15.34 14.64 9.31
N THR A 2 -14.47 14.87 10.31
CA THR A 2 -13.31 14.00 10.58
C THR A 2 -13.67 12.64 11.18
N ALA A 3 -14.74 12.57 11.99
CA ALA A 3 -15.20 11.34 12.65
C ALA A 3 -15.60 10.20 11.70
N THR A 4 -15.97 10.51 10.45
CA THR A 4 -16.39 9.49 9.46
C THR A 4 -15.22 8.89 8.69
N ILE A 5 -14.06 9.55 8.64
CA ILE A 5 -12.92 9.12 7.80
C ILE A 5 -11.92 8.27 8.58
N ILE A 6 -11.83 8.46 9.90
CA ILE A 6 -10.92 7.70 10.78
C ILE A 6 -11.07 6.18 10.65
N PRO A 7 -12.28 5.59 10.67
CA PRO A 7 -12.43 4.13 10.50
C PRO A 7 -11.99 3.65 9.12
N ASP A 8 -12.03 4.51 8.09
CA ASP A 8 -11.68 4.17 6.71
C ASP A 8 -10.17 4.29 6.43
N LEU A 9 -9.40 4.80 7.39
CA LEU A 9 -7.97 5.03 7.20
C LEU A 9 -7.19 3.76 6.82
N PRO A 10 -7.40 2.58 7.44
CA PRO A 10 -6.70 1.35 7.06
C PRO A 10 -6.94 0.98 5.59
N VAL A 11 -8.17 1.14 5.10
CA VAL A 11 -8.49 0.77 3.72
C VAL A 11 -7.83 1.70 2.71
N PHE A 12 -7.72 3.00 3.01
CA PHE A 12 -7.04 3.94 2.11
C PHE A 12 -5.54 3.66 1.98
N VAL A 13 -4.86 3.28 3.07
CA VAL A 13 -3.43 2.93 3.03
C VAL A 13 -3.19 1.70 2.15
N VAL A 14 -4.13 0.75 2.10
CA VAL A 14 -4.03 -0.47 1.29
C VAL A 14 -4.46 -0.23 -0.16
N ILE A 15 -5.63 0.39 -0.39
CA ILE A 15 -6.21 0.52 -1.72
C ILE A 15 -5.49 1.56 -2.58
N ALA A 16 -4.99 2.67 -1.99
CA ALA A 16 -4.34 3.73 -2.77
C ALA A 16 -3.17 3.23 -3.66
N PRO A 17 -2.17 2.48 -3.15
CA PRO A 17 -1.12 1.93 -3.99
C PRO A 17 -1.63 0.92 -5.02
N LEU A 18 -2.58 0.05 -4.68
CA LEU A 18 -3.16 -0.91 -5.63
C LEU A 18 -3.90 -0.22 -6.78
N PHE A 19 -4.69 0.80 -6.46
CA PHE A 19 -5.42 1.59 -7.45
C PHE A 19 -4.47 2.36 -8.37
N VAL A 20 -3.46 3.03 -7.80
CA VAL A 20 -2.49 3.76 -8.61
C VAL A 20 -1.65 2.81 -9.47
N ALA A 21 -1.32 1.61 -8.99
CA ALA A 21 -0.68 0.57 -9.79
C ALA A 21 -1.52 0.19 -11.02
N PHE A 22 -2.84 0.06 -10.86
CA PHE A 22 -3.75 -0.27 -11.97
C PHE A 22 -3.85 0.85 -13.01
N VAL A 23 -3.85 2.10 -12.57
CA VAL A 23 -3.97 3.27 -13.47
C VAL A 23 -2.65 3.61 -14.16
N LEU A 24 -1.51 3.33 -13.51
CA LEU A 24 -0.16 3.70 -13.94
C LEU A 24 0.20 3.38 -15.40
N PRO A 25 -0.11 2.20 -15.95
CA PRO A 25 0.22 1.84 -17.33
C PRO A 25 -0.33 2.84 -18.38
N THR A 26 -1.48 3.48 -18.09
CA THR A 26 -2.07 4.49 -18.98
C THR A 26 -1.19 5.73 -19.15
N PHE A 27 -0.31 5.99 -18.19
CA PHE A 27 0.60 7.13 -18.17
C PHE A 27 2.06 6.75 -18.49
N ALA A 28 2.34 5.53 -18.96
CA ALA A 28 3.71 5.02 -19.17
C ALA A 28 4.60 5.91 -20.06
N ARG A 29 4.01 6.70 -20.98
CA ARG A 29 4.76 7.66 -21.81
C ARG A 29 5.22 8.90 -21.04
N ARG A 30 4.59 9.23 -19.92
CA ARG A 30 4.84 10.41 -19.07
C ARG A 30 5.53 10.01 -17.77
N MET A 31 6.78 9.54 -17.86
CA MET A 31 7.52 9.01 -16.69
C MET A 31 7.60 9.97 -15.49
N ARG A 32 7.70 11.28 -15.70
CA ARG A 32 7.68 12.25 -14.59
C ARG A 32 6.36 12.22 -13.81
N LEU A 33 5.23 12.00 -14.49
CA LEU A 33 3.93 11.86 -13.85
C LEU A 33 3.84 10.52 -13.11
N VAL A 34 4.33 9.44 -13.71
CA VAL A 34 4.44 8.11 -13.08
C VAL A 34 5.20 8.20 -11.76
N GLU A 35 6.42 8.73 -11.78
CA GLU A 35 7.26 8.90 -10.59
C GLU A 35 6.59 9.78 -9.54
N ALA A 36 5.97 10.90 -9.96
CA ALA A 36 5.27 11.80 -9.06
C ALA A 36 4.08 11.12 -8.37
N LEU A 37 3.29 10.32 -9.09
CA LEU A 37 2.16 9.57 -8.53
C LEU A 37 2.62 8.50 -7.53
N VAL A 38 3.67 7.74 -7.86
CA VAL A 38 4.25 6.74 -6.96
C VAL A 38 4.72 7.38 -5.65
N ILE A 39 5.47 8.48 -5.75
CA ILE A 39 5.98 9.20 -4.58
C ILE A 39 4.84 9.82 -3.79
N LEU A 40 3.85 10.42 -4.45
CA LEU A 40 2.68 11.00 -3.79
C LEU A 40 1.93 9.95 -2.97
N VAL A 41 1.65 8.80 -3.57
CA VAL A 41 1.00 7.68 -2.85
C VAL A 41 1.88 7.15 -1.73
N GLY A 42 3.19 7.06 -1.93
CA GLY A 42 4.13 6.66 -0.88
C GLY A 42 4.11 7.61 0.32
N ILE A 43 4.09 8.92 0.08
CA ILE A 43 3.98 9.95 1.14
C ILE A 43 2.64 9.83 1.86
N LEU A 44 1.53 9.76 1.12
CA LEU A 44 0.19 9.63 1.70
C LEU A 44 0.06 8.33 2.51
N GLY A 45 0.61 7.22 2.00
CA GLY A 45 0.63 5.94 2.69
C GLY A 45 1.44 5.99 3.99
N PHE A 46 2.63 6.59 3.96
CA PHE A 46 3.45 6.75 5.17
C PHE A 46 2.81 7.66 6.21
N LEU A 47 2.27 8.81 5.80
CA LEU A 47 1.55 9.71 6.71
C LEU A 47 0.29 9.06 7.27
N GLY A 48 -0.44 8.31 6.44
CA GLY A 48 -1.61 7.53 6.85
C GLY A 48 -1.25 6.45 7.87
N ALA A 49 -0.18 5.69 7.63
CA ALA A 49 0.33 4.68 8.56
C ALA A 49 0.80 5.30 9.88
N LEU A 50 1.48 6.45 9.84
CA LEU A 50 1.93 7.18 11.02
C LEU A 50 0.75 7.69 11.86
N TYR A 51 -0.26 8.26 11.21
CA TYR A 51 -1.47 8.70 11.89
C TYR A 51 -2.24 7.52 12.50
N LEU A 52 -2.41 6.43 11.74
CA LEU A 52 -3.04 5.20 12.21
C LEU A 52 -2.32 4.63 13.44
N ALA A 53 -0.99 4.55 13.40
CA ALA A 53 -0.18 4.09 14.52
C ALA A 53 -0.36 4.97 15.75
N SER A 54 -0.34 6.30 15.60
CA SER A 54 -0.56 7.23 16.71
C SER A 54 -1.94 7.05 17.36
N LEU A 55 -2.98 6.81 16.58
CA LEU A 55 -4.34 6.54 17.08
C LEU A 55 -4.40 5.23 17.87
N VAL A 56 -3.87 4.15 17.30
CA VAL A 56 -3.92 2.83 17.92
C VAL A 56 -3.10 2.79 19.22
N PHE A 57 -1.92 3.42 19.24
CA PHE A 57 -1.09 3.51 20.45
C PHE A 57 -1.72 4.43 21.51
N ALA A 58 -2.35 5.54 21.12
CA ALA A 58 -3.06 6.41 22.06
C ALA A 58 -4.26 5.72 22.72
N GLN A 59 -4.94 4.83 22.01
CA GLN A 59 -6.06 4.04 22.52
C GLN A 59 -5.64 2.78 23.28
N LYS A 60 -4.39 2.70 23.76
CA LYS A 60 -3.83 1.53 24.47
C LYS A 60 -3.96 0.22 23.68
N GLY A 61 -3.92 0.29 22.36
CA GLY A 61 -4.00 -0.86 21.46
C GLY A 61 -5.40 -1.34 21.12
N SER A 62 -6.45 -0.55 21.40
CA SER A 62 -7.77 -0.80 20.81
C SER A 62 -7.67 -0.77 19.28
N PRO A 63 -7.97 -1.89 18.59
CA PRO A 63 -7.81 -1.97 17.15
C PRO A 63 -8.88 -1.17 16.41
N LEU A 64 -8.50 -0.55 15.30
CA LEU A 64 -9.44 0.02 14.34
C LEU A 64 -9.92 -1.09 13.39
N ILE A 65 -11.24 -1.27 13.32
CA ILE A 65 -11.88 -2.30 12.51
C ILE A 65 -12.65 -1.64 11.38
N TYR A 66 -12.39 -2.11 10.15
CA TYR A 66 -13.06 -1.66 8.95
C TYR A 66 -13.66 -2.86 8.20
N SER A 67 -14.97 -2.86 8.01
CA SER A 67 -15.69 -3.90 7.28
C SER A 67 -15.83 -3.52 5.81
N LEU A 68 -15.20 -4.27 4.91
CA LEU A 68 -15.24 -4.01 3.48
C LEU A 68 -16.66 -4.22 2.93
N GLY A 69 -17.14 -3.23 2.16
CA GLY A 69 -18.44 -3.30 1.49
C GLY A 69 -19.65 -3.28 2.44
N GLY A 70 -19.47 -2.99 3.73
CA GLY A 70 -20.55 -2.96 4.73
C GLY A 70 -21.00 -4.34 5.21
N TRP A 71 -20.33 -5.42 4.79
CA TRP A 71 -20.62 -6.78 5.25
C TRP A 71 -19.86 -7.06 6.56
N GLN A 72 -20.61 -7.31 7.63
CA GLN A 72 -20.04 -7.64 8.93
C GLN A 72 -19.40 -9.04 8.92
N ALA A 73 -18.38 -9.22 9.76
CA ALA A 73 -17.82 -10.55 10.01
C ALA A 73 -18.92 -11.51 10.53
N PRO A 74 -18.92 -12.80 10.14
CA PRO A 74 -17.88 -13.52 9.39
C PRO A 74 -18.07 -13.54 7.86
N TRP A 75 -19.07 -12.85 7.31
CA TRP A 75 -19.41 -12.96 5.89
C TRP A 75 -18.66 -11.98 4.98
N GLY A 76 -18.10 -10.91 5.55
CA GLY A 76 -17.30 -9.89 4.85
C GLY A 76 -15.83 -9.93 5.22
N ILE A 77 -15.00 -9.29 4.39
CA ILE A 77 -13.58 -9.09 4.67
C ILE A 77 -13.43 -7.95 5.68
N GLU A 78 -12.67 -8.21 6.75
CA GLU A 78 -12.41 -7.23 7.80
C GLU A 78 -10.93 -6.82 7.78
N LEU A 79 -10.68 -5.51 7.80
CA LEU A 79 -9.36 -4.94 8.06
C LEU A 79 -9.29 -4.51 9.53
N LYS A 80 -8.37 -5.10 10.27
CA LYS A 80 -8.12 -4.85 11.69
C LYS A 80 -6.72 -4.27 11.89
N ALA A 81 -6.66 -2.96 12.06
CA ALA A 81 -5.43 -2.25 12.41
C ALA A 81 -5.24 -2.23 13.93
N GLY A 82 -4.55 -3.24 14.47
CA GLY A 82 -4.04 -3.25 15.85
C GLY A 82 -2.57 -2.79 15.95
N ASN A 83 -1.98 -2.89 17.15
CA ASN A 83 -0.59 -2.46 17.41
C ASN A 83 0.41 -3.06 16.41
N LEU A 84 0.32 -4.38 16.18
CA LEU A 84 1.24 -5.10 15.32
C LEU A 84 1.04 -4.71 13.85
N GLY A 85 -0.20 -4.66 13.37
CA GLY A 85 -0.52 -4.26 12.00
C GLY A 85 -0.09 -2.83 11.68
N ALA A 86 -0.29 -1.89 12.62
CA ALA A 86 0.17 -0.52 12.48
C ALA A 86 1.71 -0.42 12.41
N LEU A 87 2.42 -1.22 13.21
CA LEU A 87 3.89 -1.28 13.16
C LEU A 87 4.38 -1.84 11.83
N PHE A 88 3.79 -2.93 11.33
CA PHE A 88 4.14 -3.46 10.01
C PHE A 88 3.83 -2.49 8.88
N LEU A 89 2.70 -1.78 8.93
CA LEU A 89 2.39 -0.72 7.97
C LEU A 89 3.46 0.39 7.95
N LEU A 90 3.92 0.83 9.14
CA LEU A 90 5.00 1.79 9.25
C LEU A 90 6.30 1.29 8.64
N VAL A 91 6.66 0.02 8.84
CA VAL A 91 7.85 -0.58 8.24
C VAL A 91 7.71 -0.65 6.71
N VAL A 92 6.59 -1.18 6.21
CA VAL A 92 6.35 -1.32 4.77
C VAL A 92 6.39 0.04 4.08
N THR A 93 5.64 1.02 4.58
CA THR A 93 5.58 2.36 3.98
C THR A 93 6.88 3.16 4.20
N GLY A 94 7.51 3.01 5.37
CA GLY A 94 8.75 3.69 5.73
C GLY A 94 9.96 3.20 4.96
N VAL A 95 10.02 1.93 4.55
CA VAL A 95 11.02 1.41 3.61
C VAL A 95 10.66 1.77 2.17
N SER A 96 9.38 1.69 1.82
CA SER A 96 8.96 1.93 0.43
C SER A 96 9.20 3.38 -0.01
N LEU A 97 8.91 4.37 0.84
CA LEU A 97 9.05 5.77 0.44
C LEU A 97 10.50 6.15 0.03
N PRO A 98 11.54 5.91 0.84
CA PRO A 98 12.94 6.15 0.43
C PRO A 98 13.36 5.41 -0.83
N VAL A 99 12.94 4.15 -1.00
CA VAL A 99 13.24 3.36 -2.20
C VAL A 99 12.63 4.02 -3.46
N SER A 100 11.38 4.48 -3.37
CA SER A 100 10.72 5.17 -4.49
C SER A 100 11.40 6.51 -4.84
N LEU A 101 11.91 7.24 -3.84
CA LEU A 101 12.66 8.47 -4.03
C LEU A 101 14.02 8.20 -4.69
N PHE A 102 14.70 7.13 -4.28
CA PHE A 102 15.97 6.71 -4.87
C PHE A 102 15.82 6.25 -6.33
N ALA A 103 14.75 5.52 -6.64
CA ALA A 103 14.48 5.03 -7.99
C ALA A 103 14.21 6.16 -9.01
N LYS A 104 13.65 7.28 -8.54
CA LYS A 104 13.29 8.43 -9.40
C LYS A 104 14.49 8.91 -10.21
N GLY A 105 14.36 8.93 -11.54
CA GLY A 105 15.40 9.41 -12.45
C GLY A 105 16.58 8.45 -12.68
N ASN A 106 16.83 7.50 -11.77
CA ASN A 106 17.93 6.52 -11.89
C ASN A 106 17.49 5.24 -12.61
N LEU A 107 16.25 4.81 -12.39
CA LEU A 107 15.75 3.50 -12.77
C LEU A 107 15.87 3.19 -14.27
N ALA A 108 15.72 4.19 -15.14
CA ALA A 108 15.76 3.98 -16.60
C ALA A 108 17.10 3.43 -17.09
N GLN A 109 18.21 3.76 -16.42
CA GLN A 109 19.54 3.26 -16.75
C GLN A 109 19.73 1.82 -16.27
N GLU A 110 19.13 1.45 -15.13
CA GLU A 110 19.26 0.13 -14.52
C GLU A 110 18.41 -0.93 -15.24
N VAL A 111 17.16 -0.62 -15.58
CA VAL A 111 16.23 -1.62 -16.16
C VAL A 111 16.20 -1.62 -17.69
N GLY A 112 17.01 -0.77 -18.35
CA GLY A 112 17.13 -0.75 -19.81
C GLY A 112 16.02 0.01 -20.53
N GLY A 113 15.49 1.08 -19.92
CA GLY A 113 14.60 2.04 -20.58
C GLY A 113 13.29 2.34 -19.87
N LYS A 114 12.61 3.40 -20.34
CA LYS A 114 11.42 3.99 -19.71
C LYS A 114 10.23 3.04 -19.61
N GLU A 115 10.01 2.17 -20.59
CA GLU A 115 8.90 1.21 -20.57
C GLU A 115 9.04 0.20 -19.44
N ARG A 116 10.25 -0.32 -19.22
CA ARG A 116 10.54 -1.24 -18.13
C ARG A 116 10.48 -0.52 -16.78
N SER A 117 10.89 0.74 -16.71
CA SER A 117 10.72 1.56 -15.49
C SER A 117 9.24 1.74 -15.12
N ALA A 118 8.35 1.96 -16.09
CA ALA A 118 6.92 2.05 -15.82
C ALA A 118 6.36 0.74 -15.25
N ARG A 119 6.77 -0.42 -15.80
CA ARG A 119 6.37 -1.75 -15.29
C ARG A 119 6.91 -2.01 -13.89
N PHE A 120 8.16 -1.63 -13.62
CA PHE A 120 8.73 -1.69 -12.27
C PHE A 120 7.87 -0.92 -11.28
N TYR A 121 7.47 0.32 -11.57
CA TYR A 121 6.62 1.10 -10.66
C TYR A 121 5.24 0.49 -10.42
N VAL A 122 4.66 -0.19 -11.42
CA VAL A 122 3.41 -0.95 -11.24
C VAL A 122 3.62 -2.09 -10.26
N LEU A 123 4.60 -2.97 -10.52
CA LEU A 123 4.90 -4.12 -9.66
C LEU A 123 5.31 -3.68 -8.25
N TYR A 124 6.03 -2.57 -8.15
CA TYR A 124 6.45 -1.97 -6.90
C TYR A 124 5.28 -1.50 -6.03
N LEU A 125 4.28 -0.83 -6.63
CA LEU A 125 3.07 -0.43 -5.92
C LEU A 125 2.15 -1.63 -5.61
N LEU A 126 2.07 -2.63 -6.48
CA LEU A 126 1.34 -3.88 -6.19
C LEU A 126 1.97 -4.60 -4.98
N LEU A 127 3.29 -4.72 -4.95
CA LEU A 127 4.03 -5.27 -3.83
C LEU A 127 3.75 -4.49 -2.54
N GLY A 128 3.93 -3.16 -2.55
CA GLY A 128 3.72 -2.32 -1.39
C GLY A 128 2.27 -2.35 -0.87
N GLY A 129 1.29 -2.28 -1.78
CA GLY A 129 -0.13 -2.37 -1.42
C GLY A 129 -0.54 -3.73 -0.88
N ALA A 130 -0.02 -4.81 -1.45
CA ALA A 130 -0.30 -6.16 -0.97
C ALA A 130 0.33 -6.42 0.41
N LEU A 131 1.57 -6.01 0.63
CA LEU A 131 2.23 -6.07 1.94
C LEU A 131 1.47 -5.24 3.00
N ALA A 132 1.00 -4.05 2.61
CA ALA A 132 0.17 -3.23 3.49
C ALA A 132 -1.15 -3.93 3.84
N GLY A 133 -1.82 -4.54 2.86
CA GLY A 133 -3.05 -5.32 3.07
C GLY A 133 -2.83 -6.52 4.00
N MET A 134 -1.73 -7.25 3.83
CA MET A 134 -1.38 -8.39 4.68
C MET A 134 -1.18 -7.98 6.14
N ALA A 135 -0.66 -6.77 6.38
CA ALA A 135 -0.43 -6.26 7.73
C ALA A 135 -1.73 -6.00 8.52
N VAL A 136 -2.84 -5.72 7.83
CA VAL A 136 -4.10 -5.31 8.47
C VAL A 136 -5.30 -6.22 8.20
N THR A 137 -5.22 -7.18 7.28
CA THR A 137 -6.34 -8.10 7.05
C THR A 137 -6.56 -9.03 8.25
N ASN A 138 -7.83 -9.29 8.59
CA ASN A 138 -8.23 -10.23 9.65
C ASN A 138 -8.83 -11.53 9.08
N ASP A 139 -8.55 -11.83 7.81
CA ASP A 139 -9.07 -12.99 7.06
C ASP A 139 -7.92 -13.77 6.41
N LEU A 140 -7.83 -15.07 6.68
CA LEU A 140 -6.78 -15.97 6.15
C LEU A 140 -6.86 -16.17 4.64
N PHE A 141 -8.05 -16.22 4.05
CA PHE A 141 -8.19 -16.32 2.60
C PHE A 141 -7.65 -15.05 1.93
N ASN A 142 -7.96 -13.88 2.49
CA ASN A 142 -7.44 -12.63 1.98
C ASN A 142 -5.91 -12.51 2.18
N VAL A 143 -5.35 -13.04 3.28
CA VAL A 143 -3.88 -13.16 3.43
C VAL A 143 -3.29 -13.99 2.28
N PHE A 144 -3.86 -15.16 1.98
CA PHE A 144 -3.40 -16.01 0.88
C PHE A 144 -3.41 -15.28 -0.46
N VAL A 145 -4.52 -14.62 -0.80
CA VAL A 145 -4.63 -13.85 -2.05
C VAL A 145 -3.55 -12.76 -2.14
N LEU A 146 -3.30 -12.04 -1.03
CA LEU A 146 -2.27 -11.00 -1.02
C LEU A 146 -0.85 -11.57 -1.10
N VAL A 147 -0.59 -12.76 -0.52
CA VAL A 147 0.69 -13.47 -0.69
C VAL A 147 0.95 -13.81 -2.16
N GLU A 148 -0.07 -14.23 -2.91
CA GLU A 148 0.07 -14.48 -4.35
C GLU A 148 0.40 -13.19 -5.11
N VAL A 149 -0.24 -12.06 -4.78
CA VAL A 149 0.08 -10.75 -5.38
C VAL A 149 1.50 -10.32 -5.06
N VAL A 150 1.96 -10.51 -3.81
CA VAL A 150 3.35 -10.26 -3.40
C VAL A 150 4.30 -11.14 -4.20
N THR A 151 4.02 -12.43 -4.31
CA THR A 151 4.87 -13.41 -5.02
C THR A 151 5.02 -13.06 -6.49
N LEU A 152 3.91 -12.81 -7.20
CA LEU A 152 3.93 -12.42 -8.61
C LEU A 152 4.65 -11.09 -8.83
N SER A 153 4.46 -10.12 -7.93
CA SER A 153 5.15 -8.82 -8.01
C SER A 153 6.65 -8.97 -7.81
N CYS A 154 7.09 -9.74 -6.80
CA CYS A 154 8.49 -10.04 -6.54
C CYS A 154 9.14 -10.76 -7.73
N CYS A 155 8.51 -11.79 -8.27
CA CYS A 155 9.04 -12.53 -9.43
C CYS A 155 9.22 -11.64 -10.67
N GLY A 156 8.36 -10.63 -10.88
CA GLY A 156 8.51 -9.70 -11.99
C GLY A 156 9.52 -8.57 -11.74
N LEU A 157 9.91 -8.33 -10.50
CA LEU A 157 10.90 -7.31 -10.11
C LEU A 157 12.34 -7.81 -10.15
N VAL A 158 12.55 -9.12 -10.05
CA VAL A 158 13.85 -9.81 -10.18
C VAL A 158 14.14 -10.12 -11.65
#